data_AF-A0A7C6DTB7-F1
#
_entry.id   AF-A0A7C6DTB7-F1
#
_cell.length_a   1.000
_cell.length_b   1.000
_cell.length_c   1.000
_cell.angle_alpha   90.00
_cell.angle_beta   90.00
_cell.angle_gamma   90.00
#
_symmetry.space_group_name_H-M   'P 1'
#
loop_
_entity.id
_entity.type
_entity.pdbx_description
1 polymer ?
#
loop_
_entity_poly.entity_id
_entity_poly.type
_entity_poly.pdbx_seq_one_letter_code
_entity_poly.pdbx_strand_id
1 'polypeptide(L)' 'MYKANLSFAQLNGYMKLMLKTGLLDSYSRDGKEFYKTTEKGLNFLRLSRRMTGLLKS' A
#
# COMPACT_ATOMS: atom_id res chain seq x y z
N MET A 1 -7.14 5.83 -8.23
CA MET A 1 -6.38 6.31 -9.40
C MET A 1 -6.31 7.84 -9.46
N TYR A 2 -7.41 8.59 -9.33
CA TYR A 2 -7.43 10.06 -9.53
C TYR A 2 -6.73 10.98 -8.49
N LYS A 3 -6.25 10.48 -7.36
CA LYS A 3 -5.60 11.33 -6.32
C LYS A 3 -4.09 11.16 -6.17
N ALA A 4 -3.49 10.16 -6.83
CA ALA A 4 -2.09 9.80 -6.61
C ALA A 4 -1.14 10.18 -7.76
N ASN A 5 -1.65 10.74 -8.87
CA ASN A 5 -0.87 11.07 -10.07
C ASN A 5 -0.01 9.89 -10.59
N LEU A 6 -0.53 8.66 -10.51
CA LEU A 6 0.16 7.44 -10.95
C LEU A 6 -0.51 6.86 -12.20
N SER A 7 0.29 6.43 -13.17
CA SER A 7 -0.20 5.63 -14.29
C SER A 7 -0.65 4.25 -13.83
N PHE A 8 -1.48 3.57 -14.64
CA PHE A 8 -1.93 2.21 -14.34
C PHE A 8 -0.76 1.23 -14.16
N ALA A 9 0.26 1.33 -15.02
CA ALA A 9 1.46 0.50 -14.92
C ALA A 9 2.23 0.74 -13.62
N GLN A 10 2.37 2.02 -13.21
CA GLN A 10 3.02 2.37 -11.96
C GLN A 10 2.22 1.85 -10.75
N LEU A 11 0.90 2.04 -10.74
CA LEU A 11 0.04 1.52 -9.67
C LEU A 11 0.20 0.01 -9.50
N ASN A 12 0.16 -0.75 -10.60
CA ASN A 12 0.35 -2.20 -10.56
C ASN A 12 1.75 -2.59 -10.10
N GLY A 13 2.78 -1.84 -10.48
CA GLY A 13 4.15 -2.02 -9.99
C GLY A 13 4.23 -1.88 -8.48
N TYR A 14 3.64 -0.81 -7.92
CA TYR A 14 3.59 -0.59 -6.48
C TYR A 14 2.76 -1.65 -5.75
N MET A 15 1.62 -2.06 -6.32
CA MET A 15 0.78 -3.12 -5.74
C MET A 15 1.57 -4.42 -5.58
N LYS A 16 2.27 -4.85 -6.65
CA LYS A 16 3.14 -6.03 -6.62
C LYS A 16 4.27 -5.90 -5.60
N LEU A 17 4.87 -4.71 -5.49
CA LEU A 17 5.91 -4.45 -4.50
C LEU A 17 5.37 -4.56 -3.07
N MET A 18 4.18 -4.01 -2.79
CA MET A 18 3.55 -4.05 -1.47
C MET A 18 3.17 -5.47 -1.06
N LEU A 19 2.74 -6.31 -2.00
CA LEU A 19 2.53 -7.74 -1.79
C LEU A 19 3.85 -8.46 -1.51
N LYS A 20 4.87 -8.26 -2.37
CA LYS A 20 6.19 -8.88 -2.22
C LYS A 20 6.87 -8.53 -0.89
N THR A 21 6.64 -7.32 -0.38
CA THR A 21 7.22 -6.83 0.88
C THR A 21 6.37 -7.17 2.10
N GLY A 22 5.20 -7.78 1.91
CA GLY A 22 4.28 -8.14 3.00
C GLY A 22 3.61 -6.95 3.67
N LEU A 23 3.51 -5.80 2.99
CA LEU A 23 2.73 -4.64 3.45
C LEU A 23 1.24 -4.82 3.12
N LEU A 24 0.97 -5.54 2.03
CA LEU A 24 -0.36 -6.03 1.67
C LEU A 24 -0.36 -7.56 1.67
N ASP A 25 -1.55 -8.11 1.87
CA ASP A 25 -1.87 -9.51 1.71
C ASP A 25 -3.06 -9.63 0.76
N SER A 26 -3.13 -10.72 0.00
CA SER A 26 -4.25 -10.99 -0.91
C SER A 26 -5.03 -12.21 -0.46
N TYR A 27 -6.34 -12.15 -0.65
CA TYR A 27 -7.24 -13.26 -0.36
C TYR A 27 -8.34 -13.32 -1.42
N SER A 28 -8.79 -14.53 -1.74
CA SER A 28 -9.89 -14.73 -2.66
C SER A 28 -11.20 -14.91 -1.89
N ARG A 29 -12.24 -14.23 -2.34
CA ARG A 29 -13.61 -14.41 -1.83
C ARG A 29 -14.57 -14.35 -3.03
N ASP A 30 -15.42 -15.36 -3.17
CA ASP A 30 -16.41 -15.44 -4.25
C ASP A 30 -15.79 -15.26 -5.66
N GLY A 31 -14.59 -15.83 -5.86
CA GLY A 31 -13.85 -15.74 -7.13
C GLY A 31 -13.24 -14.38 -7.43
N LYS A 32 -13.33 -13.41 -6.49
CA LYS A 32 -12.70 -12.09 -6.61
C LYS A 32 -11.49 -12.00 -5.69
N GLU A 33 -10.41 -11.42 -6.20
CA GLU A 33 -9.23 -11.12 -5.42
C GLU A 33 -9.43 -9.83 -4.63
N PHE A 34 -9.18 -9.89 -3.33
CA PHE A 34 -9.22 -8.76 -2.42
C PHE A 34 -7.84 -8.57 -1.79
N TYR A 35 -7.53 -7.33 -1.46
CA TYR A 35 -6.27 -6.96 -0.81
C TYR A 35 -6.57 -6.34 0.55
N LYS A 36 -5.81 -6.75 1.56
CA LYS A 36 -5.87 -6.18 2.91
C LYS A 36 -4.49 -5.69 3.34
N THR A 37 -4.45 -4.61 4.11
CA THR A 37 -3.21 -4.15 4.73
C THR A 37 -2.84 -5.08 5.88
N THR A 38 -1.58 -5.51 5.91
CA THR A 38 -1.06 -6.32 7.02
C THR A 38 -0.76 -5.44 8.23
N GLU A 39 -0.51 -6.05 9.39
CA GLU A 39 -0.02 -5.31 10.56
C GLU A 39 1.30 -4.58 10.27
N LYS A 40 2.22 -5.23 9.54
CA LYS A 40 3.45 -4.60 9.05
C LYS A 40 3.14 -3.37 8.18
N GLY A 41 2.18 -3.48 7.28
CA GLY A 41 1.70 -2.36 6.46
C GLY A 41 1.13 -1.20 7.28
N LEU A 42 0.33 -1.49 8.30
CA LEU A 42 -0.21 -0.48 9.21
C LEU A 42 0.89 0.23 10.00
N ASN A 43 1.88 -0.52 10.50
CA ASN A 43 3.03 0.05 11.21
C ASN A 43 3.88 0.93 10.30
N PHE A 44 4.11 0.51 9.05
CA PHE A 44 4.78 1.32 8.04
C PHE A 44 4.05 2.67 7.81
N LEU A 45 2.73 2.65 7.67
CA LEU A 45 1.92 3.88 7.50
C LEU A 45 1.99 4.81 8.71
N ARG A 46 2.01 4.26 9.94
CA ARG A 46 2.17 5.06 11.16
C ARG A 46 3.53 5.76 11.21
N LEU A 47 4.59 5.03 10.86
CA LEU A 47 5.95 5.58 10.79
C LEU A 47 6.06 6.65 9.70
N SER A 48 5.52 6.40 8.50
CA SER A 48 5.56 7.37 7.40
C SER A 48 4.87 8.68 7.75
N ARG A 49 3.71 8.63 8.42
CA ARG A 49 3.00 9.83 8.90
C ARG A 49 3.84 10.64 9.88
N ARG A 50 4.49 9.97 10.84
CA ARG A 50 5.40 10.64 11.80
C ARG A 50 6.55 11.34 11.07
N MET A 51 7.20 10.66 10.13
CA MET A 51 8.30 11.24 9.35
C MET A 51 7.85 12.44 8.51
N THR A 52 6.71 12.34 7.82
CA THR A 52 6.16 13.46 7.05
C THR A 52 5.74 14.64 7.91
N GLY A 53 5.41 14.41 9.19
CA GLY A 53 5.18 15.48 10.16
C GLY A 53 6.45 16.24 10.48
N LEU A 54 7.58 15.54 10.64
CA LEU A 54 8.90 16.12 10.91
C LEU A 54 9.49 16.88 9.72
N LEU A 55 9.15 16.49 8.49
CA LEU A 55 9.63 17.17 7.27
C LEU A 55 8.84 18.43 6.91
N LYS A 56 7.75 18.72 7.62
CA LYS A 56 6.89 19.91 7.39
C LYS A 56 7.15 21.02 8.40
N SER A 57 8.11 20.84 9.29
CA SER A 57 8.63 21.81 10.26
C SER A 57 9.97 22.35 9.81
#